data_AF-A0A355HC37-F1
#
_entry.id   AF-A0A355HC37-F1
#
_cell.length_a   1.000
_cell.length_b   1.000
_cell.length_c   1.000
_cell.angle_alpha   90.00
_cell.angle_beta   90.00
_cell.angle_gamma   90.00
#
_symmetry.space_group_name_H-M   'P 1'
#
loop_
_entity.id
_entity.type
_entity.pdbx_description
1 polymer ?
#
loop_
_entity_poly.entity_id
_entity_poly.type
_entity_poly.pdbx_seq_one_letter_code
_entity_poly.pdbx_strand_id
1 'polypeptide(L)'
;AVDKRVADVLGKMLHAEAAKKLKKSEIAFGTLNDVQGLSSHPVLRRAEISNPEGNIRFPAPPAIFDNKPQDTLGEVPRLNQHGDSIRAEFKETASME
;
A
#
# COMPACT_ATOMS: atom_id res chain seq x y z
N ALA A 1 11.37 -33.71 -0.41
CA ALA A 1 10.41 -34.82 -0.63
C ALA A 1 8.95 -34.35 -0.48
N VAL A 2 8.62 -33.60 0.58
CA VAL A 2 7.27 -33.07 0.82
C VAL A 2 6.85 -32.04 -0.23
N ASP A 3 7.69 -31.05 -0.55
CA ASP A 3 7.32 -29.98 -1.51
C ASP A 3 6.95 -30.55 -2.88
N LYS A 4 7.70 -31.56 -3.34
CA LYS A 4 7.39 -32.27 -4.60
C LYS A 4 5.99 -32.89 -4.53
N ARG A 5 5.64 -33.55 -3.42
CA ARG A 5 4.32 -34.14 -3.24
C ARG A 5 3.21 -33.08 -3.21
N VAL A 6 3.45 -31.94 -2.57
CA VAL A 6 2.51 -30.82 -2.54
C VAL A 6 2.31 -30.25 -3.95
N ALA A 7 3.40 -30.01 -4.67
CA ALA A 7 3.37 -29.51 -6.05
C ALA A 7 2.64 -30.49 -7.00
N ASP A 8 2.93 -31.80 -6.90
CA ASP A 8 2.28 -32.84 -7.72
C ASP A 8 0.76 -32.91 -7.51
N VAL A 9 0.27 -32.58 -6.31
CA VAL A 9 -1.16 -32.58 -5.98
C VAL A 9 -1.82 -31.26 -6.38
N LEU A 10 -1.23 -30.12 -6.02
CA LEU A 10 -1.77 -28.80 -6.32
C LEU A 10 -1.74 -28.51 -7.83
N GLY A 11 -0.72 -28.97 -8.55
CA GLY A 11 -0.59 -28.80 -10.00
C GLY A 11 -1.65 -29.51 -10.82
N LYS A 12 -2.46 -30.39 -10.21
CA LYS A 12 -3.60 -31.07 -10.85
C LYS A 12 -4.92 -30.32 -10.69
N MET A 13 -4.94 -29.18 -9.99
CA MET A 13 -6.14 -28.42 -9.69
C MET A 13 -6.04 -27.00 -10.26
N LEU A 14 -7.19 -26.41 -10.59
CA LEU A 14 -7.24 -24.97 -10.85
C LEU A 14 -7.00 -24.20 -9.55
N HIS A 15 -6.40 -23.01 -9.65
CA HIS A 15 -6.08 -22.18 -8.48
C HIS A 15 -7.27 -21.97 -7.54
N ALA A 16 -8.46 -21.66 -8.08
CA ALA A 16 -9.67 -21.43 -7.28
C ALA A 16 -10.11 -22.68 -6.49
N GLU A 17 -9.91 -23.87 -7.06
CA GLU A 17 -10.23 -25.14 -6.41
C GLU A 17 -9.24 -25.45 -5.27
N ALA A 18 -7.95 -25.30 -5.56
CA ALA A 18 -6.88 -25.47 -4.57
C ALA A 18 -7.07 -24.51 -3.39
N ALA A 19 -7.30 -23.22 -3.66
CA ALA A 19 -7.56 -22.21 -2.65
C ALA A 19 -8.77 -22.55 -1.77
N LYS A 20 -9.87 -23.01 -2.37
CA LYS A 20 -11.08 -23.42 -1.62
C LYS A 20 -10.80 -24.61 -0.71
N LYS A 21 -10.04 -25.61 -1.17
CA LYS A 21 -9.66 -26.78 -0.38
C LYS A 21 -8.72 -26.41 0.78
N LEU A 22 -7.67 -25.64 0.50
CA LEU A 22 -6.72 -25.16 1.52
C LEU A 22 -7.44 -24.33 2.59
N LYS A 23 -8.33 -23.42 2.19
CA LYS A 23 -9.15 -22.63 3.11
C LYS A 23 -10.06 -23.50 3.98
N LYS A 24 -10.74 -24.50 3.39
CA LYS A 24 -11.62 -25.42 4.13
C LYS A 24 -10.85 -26.26 5.15
N SER A 25 -9.59 -26.57 4.85
CA SER A 25 -8.69 -27.33 5.73
C SER A 25 -7.91 -26.45 6.71
N GLU A 26 -8.21 -25.15 6.79
CA GLU A 26 -7.52 -24.19 7.69
C GLU A 26 -6.00 -24.13 7.46
N ILE A 27 -5.54 -24.47 6.25
CA ILE A 27 -4.14 -24.36 5.87
C ILE A 27 -3.91 -22.92 5.42
N ALA A 28 -2.92 -22.24 6.03
CA ALA A 28 -2.52 -20.91 5.62
C ALA A 28 -1.95 -20.92 4.19
N PHE A 29 -2.48 -20.07 3.32
CA PHE A 29 -2.00 -19.89 1.95
C PHE A 29 -2.25 -18.44 1.49
N GLY A 30 -1.56 -18.02 0.43
CA GLY A 30 -1.78 -16.75 -0.24
C GLY A 30 -1.79 -16.93 -1.76
N THR A 31 -2.52 -16.07 -2.45
CA THR A 31 -2.49 -16.00 -3.92
C THR A 31 -1.40 -15.02 -4.34
N LEU A 32 -0.61 -15.40 -5.35
CA LEU A 32 0.32 -14.47 -5.99
C LEU A 32 -0.47 -13.58 -6.96
N ASN A 33 -0.57 -12.29 -6.64
CA ASN A 33 -1.24 -11.31 -7.48
C ASN A 33 -0.22 -10.54 -8.32
N ASP A 34 -0.61 -10.16 -9.53
CA ASP A 34 0.07 -9.13 -10.31
C ASP A 34 -0.34 -7.72 -9.82
N VAL A 35 0.15 -6.67 -10.49
CA VAL A 35 -0.14 -5.28 -10.09
C VAL A 35 -1.63 -4.98 -10.19
N GLN A 36 -2.32 -5.46 -11.22
CA GLN A 36 -3.75 -5.25 -11.39
C GLN A 36 -4.54 -5.98 -10.30
N GLY A 37 -4.19 -7.24 -10.03
CA GLY A 37 -4.80 -8.07 -8.98
C GLY A 37 -4.61 -7.47 -7.59
N LEU A 38 -3.41 -6.94 -7.30
CA LEU A 38 -3.16 -6.17 -6.07
C LEU A 38 -4.03 -4.92 -6.03
N SER A 39 -4.08 -4.16 -7.13
CA SER A 39 -4.84 -2.90 -7.23
C SER A 39 -6.33 -3.08 -6.98
N SER A 40 -6.93 -4.20 -7.43
CA SER A 40 -8.34 -4.55 -7.21
C SER A 40 -8.59 -5.38 -5.94
N HIS A 41 -7.57 -5.66 -5.14
CA HIS A 41 -7.71 -6.59 -4.01
C HIS A 41 -8.63 -6.01 -2.92
N PRO A 42 -9.62 -6.77 -2.40
CA PRO A 42 -10.65 -6.23 -1.49
C PRO A 42 -10.10 -5.74 -0.16
N VAL A 43 -8.95 -6.26 0.29
CA VAL A 43 -8.31 -5.82 1.55
C VAL A 43 -7.37 -4.63 1.37
N LEU A 44 -7.08 -4.22 0.13
CA LEU A 44 -6.21 -3.09 -0.13
C LEU A 44 -6.97 -1.79 0.16
N ARG A 45 -6.62 -1.14 1.28
CA ARG A 45 -7.12 0.21 1.58
C ARG A 45 -6.45 1.24 0.69
N ARG A 46 -7.20 2.29 0.35
CA ARG A 46 -6.72 3.41 -0.45
C ARG A 46 -6.93 4.72 0.29
N ALA A 47 -5.92 5.56 0.24
CA ALA A 47 -6.00 6.95 0.66
C ALA A 47 -6.11 7.84 -0.58
N GLU A 48 -6.66 9.03 -0.38
CA GLU A 48 -6.75 10.07 -1.39
C GLU A 48 -5.88 11.27 -0.98
N ILE A 49 -5.11 11.78 -1.93
CA ILE A 49 -4.31 13.00 -1.77
C ILE A 49 -4.64 13.95 -2.91
N SER A 50 -4.86 15.21 -2.57
CA SER A 50 -5.02 16.28 -3.55
C SER A 50 -3.65 16.78 -3.98
N ASN A 51 -3.50 17.03 -5.28
CA ASN A 51 -2.40 17.78 -5.83
C ASN A 51 -2.94 18.93 -6.70
N PRO A 52 -2.08 19.82 -7.20
CA PRO A 52 -2.49 20.96 -8.02
C PRO A 52 -3.17 20.58 -9.35
N GLU A 53 -2.98 19.35 -9.82
CA GLU A 53 -3.51 18.82 -11.08
C GLU A 53 -4.77 17.94 -10.87
N GLY A 54 -5.13 17.63 -9.63
CA GLY A 54 -6.29 16.81 -9.28
C GLY A 54 -6.04 15.87 -8.10
N ASN A 55 -6.89 14.85 -7.98
CA ASN A 55 -6.83 13.89 -6.87
C ASN A 55 -6.16 12.59 -7.30
N ILE A 56 -5.31 12.05 -6.43
CA ILE A 56 -4.61 10.78 -6.64
C ILE A 56 -5.07 9.78 -5.58
N ARG A 57 -5.47 8.58 -6.02
CA ARG A 57 -5.82 7.46 -5.14
C ARG A 57 -4.71 6.43 -5.11
N PHE A 58 -4.17 6.13 -3.94
CA PHE A 58 -2.99 5.27 -3.79
C PHE A 58 -3.12 4.36 -2.55
N PRO A 59 -2.28 3.32 -2.42
CA PRO A 59 -2.28 2.47 -1.23
C PRO A 59 -2.12 3.31 0.05
N ALA A 60 -3.07 3.16 0.97
CA ALA A 60 -3.03 3.91 2.22
C ALA A 60 -1.81 3.49 3.07
N PRO A 61 -1.30 4.38 3.95
CA PRO A 61 -0.27 4.01 4.92
C PRO A 61 -0.64 2.73 5.67
N PRO A 62 0.29 1.78 5.86
CA PRO A 62 -0.02 0.48 6.46
C PRO A 62 -0.29 0.57 7.95
N ALA A 63 0.32 1.54 8.64
CA ALA A 63 0.15 1.76 10.06
C ALA A 63 -1.28 2.23 10.38
N ILE A 64 -1.91 1.59 11.36
CA ILE A 64 -3.21 1.97 11.91
C ILE A 64 -3.01 2.17 13.40
N PHE A 65 -3.30 3.38 13.87
CA PHE A 65 -3.17 3.74 15.29
C PHE A 65 -4.57 3.80 15.91
N ASP A 66 -4.76 3.17 17.07
CA ASP A 66 -6.04 3.16 17.81
C ASP A 66 -7.27 2.77 16.97
N ASN A 67 -7.10 1.83 16.04
CA ASN A 67 -8.14 1.45 15.07
C ASN A 67 -8.69 2.63 14.22
N LYS A 68 -7.92 3.71 14.07
CA LYS A 68 -8.23 4.87 13.24
C LYS A 68 -7.33 4.85 12.00
N PRO A 69 -7.79 4.28 10.88
CA PRO A 69 -7.03 4.32 9.65
C PRO A 69 -6.92 5.75 9.14
N GLN A 70 -5.72 6.12 8.66
CA GLN A 70 -5.51 7.39 8.01
C GLN A 70 -5.77 7.24 6.51
N ASP A 71 -6.97 7.63 6.09
CA ASP A 71 -7.41 7.54 4.68
C ASP A 71 -7.32 8.90 3.94
N THR A 72 -7.00 9.97 4.67
CA THR A 72 -6.69 11.29 4.11
C THR A 72 -5.29 11.73 4.50
N LEU A 73 -4.57 12.30 3.53
CA LEU A 73 -3.23 12.83 3.70
C LEU A 73 -3.21 14.30 3.31
N GLY A 74 -2.24 15.04 3.83
CA GLY A 74 -2.03 16.44 3.46
C GLY A 74 -1.74 16.56 1.97
N GLU A 75 -2.10 17.70 1.37
CA GLU A 75 -1.96 17.92 -0.07
C GLU A 75 -0.49 17.88 -0.53
N VAL A 76 -0.27 17.48 -1.77
CA VAL A 76 1.04 17.61 -2.41
C VAL A 76 1.28 19.09 -2.73
N PRO A 77 2.34 19.72 -2.18
CA PRO A 77 2.61 21.13 -2.45
C PRO A 77 3.03 21.37 -3.90
N ARG A 78 2.69 22.55 -4.42
CA ARG A 78 3.30 23.03 -5.66
C ARG A 78 4.80 23.22 -5.51
N LEU A 79 5.49 23.22 -6.65
CA LEU A 79 6.90 23.63 -6.72
C LEU A 79 7.07 25.00 -6.02
N ASN A 80 7.97 25.05 -5.03
CA ASN A 80 8.29 26.24 -4.25
C ASN A 80 7.12 26.86 -3.44
N GLN A 81 6.02 26.14 -3.18
CA GLN A 81 4.86 26.67 -2.43
C GLN A 81 5.23 27.26 -1.06
N HIS A 82 6.18 26.64 -0.36
CA HIS A 82 6.61 27.06 0.98
C HIS A 82 7.99 27.73 1.00
N GLY A 83 8.60 27.99 -0.17
CA GLY A 83 10.02 28.32 -0.25
C GLY A 83 10.40 29.65 0.38
N ASP A 84 9.57 30.69 0.24
CA ASP A 84 9.86 32.00 0.83
C ASP A 84 9.78 31.97 2.36
N SER A 85 8.79 31.25 2.90
CA SER A 85 8.65 31.03 4.35
C SER A 85 9.86 30.29 4.91
N ILE A 86 10.29 29.23 4.24
CA ILE A 86 11.47 28.44 4.65
C ILE A 86 12.73 29.31 4.60
N ARG A 87 12.97 30.06 3.51
CA ARG A 87 14.15 30.94 3.41
C ARG A 87 14.20 32.01 4.51
N ALA A 88 13.05 32.56 4.90
CA ALA A 88 12.97 33.52 5.99
C ALA A 88 13.31 32.88 7.35
N GLU A 89 12.83 31.66 7.61
CA GLU A 89 13.08 30.90 8.85
C GLU A 89 14.58 30.69 9.12
N PHE A 90 15.36 30.41 8.08
CA PHE A 90 16.80 30.09 8.20
C PHE A 90 17.75 31.30 8.01
N LYS A 91 17.23 32.51 7.80
CA LYS A 91 18.06 33.70 7.50
C LYS A 91 18.89 34.18 8.69
N GLU A 92 18.37 34.03 9.91
CA GLU A 92 19.04 34.48 11.15
C GLU A 92 20.11 33.48 11.63
N THR A 93 19.93 32.18 11.36
CA THR A 93 20.86 31.12 11.78
C THR A 93 22.22 31.20 11.09
N ALA A 94 22.26 31.78 9.88
CA ALA A 94 23.50 31.99 9.12
C ALA A 94 24.30 33.24 9.56
N SER A 95 23.74 34.10 10.42
CA SER A 95 24.39 35.34 10.88
C SER A 95 25.07 35.21 12.26
N MET A 96 25.13 33.99 12.80
CA MET A 96 25.76 33.67 14.11
C MET A 96 26.99 32.76 14.00
N GLU A 97 27.57 32.57 12.80
CA GLU A 97 28.92 32.00 12.60
C GLU A 97 29.95 33.08 12.24
#